data_AF-A0A8H9MD95-F1
#
_entry.id   AF-A0A8H9MD95-F1
#
_cell.length_a   1.000
_cell.length_b   1.000
_cell.length_c   1.000
_cell.angle_alpha   90.00
_cell.angle_beta   90.00
_cell.angle_gamma   90.00
#
_symmetry.space_group_name_H-M   'P 1'
#
loop_
_entity.id
_entity.type
_entity.pdbx_description
1 polymer ?
#
loop_
_entity_poly.entity_id
_entity_poly.type
_entity_poly.pdbx_seq_one_letter_code
_entity_poly.pdbx_strand_id
1 'polypeptide(L)'
;MTPAKDTGFPRADAEHDFLRARRRQVLSRLANWLRREPDDVNIMLPFDEVVEALGYQGERRIGLRVIRLDSIVGSVDRGHDFDRRFRPTSGRVRERWERLALAARRGEALPPIEVYRVGELHFIIDGHHRVSVALAMGLSTVDAYVTEVRTKLTPSGIRYRGDLIVKDYRRLFLDRVPLTGQARASIVLSDPWHYAMLGEHVEAWGFRLMQDEGTFLDRATVASRWYADEYQPVVEMLRQADLVGDRTEAEAYMWVAGERYRLIRTHRWDDDVIEALRSHRR
;
A
#
# COMPACT_ATOMS: atom_id res chain seq x y z
N MET A 1 -25.58 2.88 -9.14
CA MET A 1 -25.96 3.51 -7.85
C MET A 1 -27.35 4.11 -8.02
N THR A 2 -28.36 3.70 -7.26
CA THR A 2 -29.70 4.31 -7.39
C THR A 2 -29.63 5.74 -6.84
N PRO A 3 -29.94 6.78 -7.64
CA PRO A 3 -29.80 8.17 -7.23
C PRO A 3 -30.65 8.49 -6.01
N ALA A 4 -30.27 9.55 -5.29
CA ALA A 4 -31.13 10.13 -4.26
C ALA A 4 -32.47 10.48 -4.90
N LYS A 5 -33.58 10.09 -4.26
CA LYS A 5 -34.91 10.47 -4.77
C LYS A 5 -35.09 11.91 -4.32
N ASP A 6 -35.41 12.79 -5.26
CA ASP A 6 -35.79 14.17 -4.97
C ASP A 6 -37.31 14.19 -4.86
N THR A 7 -37.82 14.44 -3.65
CA THR A 7 -39.26 14.52 -3.40
C THR A 7 -39.77 15.97 -3.42
N GLY A 8 -38.88 16.94 -3.66
CA GLY A 8 -39.20 18.37 -3.56
C GLY A 8 -39.27 18.89 -2.12
N PHE A 9 -38.97 18.05 -1.12
CA PHE A 9 -38.91 18.43 0.29
C PHE A 9 -37.48 18.22 0.84
N PRO A 10 -36.60 19.22 0.70
CA PRO A 10 -35.16 19.06 0.96
C PRO A 10 -34.80 18.52 2.36
N ARG A 11 -35.62 18.85 3.37
CA ARG A 11 -35.44 18.37 4.74
C ARG A 11 -35.76 16.89 4.90
N ALA A 12 -36.90 16.45 4.36
CA ALA A 12 -37.29 15.04 4.39
C ALA A 12 -36.33 14.19 3.54
N ASP A 13 -35.86 14.73 2.42
CA ASP A 13 -34.89 14.06 1.57
C ASP A 13 -33.52 13.89 2.25
N ALA A 14 -33.03 14.92 2.96
CA ALA A 14 -31.82 14.82 3.77
C ALA A 14 -31.94 13.74 4.86
N GLU A 15 -33.07 13.70 5.56
CA GLU A 15 -33.34 12.67 6.57
C GLU A 15 -33.33 11.26 5.96
N HIS A 16 -34.03 11.08 4.83
CA HIS A 16 -34.11 9.83 4.12
C HIS A 16 -32.75 9.34 3.60
N ASP A 17 -31.90 10.25 3.14
CA ASP A 17 -30.56 9.90 2.66
C ASP A 17 -29.64 9.47 3.80
N PHE A 18 -29.72 10.11 4.97
CA PHE A 18 -29.00 9.66 6.15
C PHE A 18 -29.39 8.22 6.53
N LEU A 19 -30.71 7.95 6.62
CA LEU A 19 -31.22 6.61 6.92
C LEU A 19 -30.84 5.60 5.83
N ARG A 20 -30.78 6.01 4.57
CA ARG A 20 -30.31 5.16 3.45
C ARG A 20 -28.83 4.83 3.59
N ALA A 21 -27.99 5.82 3.90
CA ALA A 21 -26.55 5.63 4.11
C ALA A 21 -26.27 4.68 5.28
N ARG A 22 -26.96 4.86 6.41
CA ARG A 22 -26.88 3.94 7.56
C ARG A 22 -27.36 2.53 7.25
N ARG A 23 -28.49 2.37 6.56
CA ARG A 23 -28.97 1.04 6.13
C ARG A 23 -27.95 0.32 5.26
N ARG A 24 -27.33 1.01 4.30
CA ARG A 24 -26.26 0.45 3.46
C ARG A 24 -25.03 0.05 4.27
N GLN A 25 -24.69 0.83 5.30
CA GLN A 25 -23.59 0.55 6.22
C GLN A 25 -23.85 -0.76 7.00
N VAL A 26 -25.05 -0.94 7.56
CA VAL A 26 -25.45 -2.16 8.27
C VAL A 26 -25.46 -3.39 7.35
N LEU A 27 -26.04 -3.27 6.15
CA LEU A 27 -26.04 -4.36 5.17
C LEU A 27 -24.62 -4.77 4.74
N SER A 28 -23.71 -3.81 4.62
CA SER A 28 -22.31 -4.07 4.30
C SER A 28 -21.61 -4.83 5.42
N ARG A 29 -21.86 -4.50 6.69
CA ARG A 29 -21.31 -5.25 7.82
C ARG A 29 -21.79 -6.70 7.82
N LEU A 30 -23.09 -6.93 7.58
CA LEU A 30 -23.67 -8.27 7.48
C LEU A 30 -23.09 -9.08 6.33
N ALA A 31 -22.94 -8.46 5.15
CA ALA A 31 -22.37 -9.11 3.97
C ALA A 31 -20.91 -9.52 4.20
N ASN A 32 -20.11 -8.66 4.84
CA ASN A 32 -18.70 -8.96 5.13
C ASN A 32 -18.56 -10.07 6.17
N TRP A 33 -19.40 -10.07 7.21
CA TRP A 33 -19.47 -11.14 8.20
C TRP A 33 -19.80 -12.50 7.55
N LEU A 34 -20.77 -12.54 6.64
CA LEU A 34 -21.10 -13.75 5.86
C LEU A 34 -19.94 -14.21 4.96
N ARG A 35 -19.18 -13.27 4.39
CA ARG A 35 -18.03 -13.55 3.52
C ARG A 35 -16.76 -13.94 4.29
N ARG A 36 -16.77 -13.88 5.64
CA ARG A 36 -15.57 -14.05 6.49
C ARG A 36 -14.39 -13.19 6.03
N GLU A 37 -14.68 -11.99 5.52
CA GLU A 37 -13.62 -11.03 5.20
C GLU A 37 -12.99 -10.51 6.50
N PRO A 38 -11.66 -10.31 6.56
CA PRO A 38 -11.02 -9.80 7.77
C PRO A 38 -11.49 -8.39 8.12
N ASP A 39 -11.54 -8.09 9.42
CA ASP A 39 -12.13 -6.84 9.96
C ASP A 39 -11.42 -5.57 9.44
N ASP A 40 -10.16 -5.68 9.05
CA ASP A 40 -9.35 -4.56 8.55
C ASP A 40 -9.80 -4.04 7.17
N VAL A 41 -10.50 -4.85 6.38
CA VAL A 41 -11.01 -4.49 5.04
C VAL A 41 -12.06 -3.36 5.12
N ASN A 42 -12.77 -3.24 6.24
CA ASN A 42 -13.83 -2.23 6.42
C ASN A 42 -13.36 -0.95 7.14
N ILE A 43 -12.09 -0.93 7.55
CA ILE A 43 -11.49 0.21 8.25
C ILE A 43 -10.87 1.14 7.21
N MET A 44 -10.99 2.45 7.42
CA MET A 44 -10.28 3.45 6.62
C MET A 44 -8.78 3.26 6.79
N LEU A 45 -8.00 3.44 5.72
CA LEU A 45 -6.54 3.39 5.83
C LEU A 45 -6.06 4.53 6.74
N PRO A 46 -5.32 4.23 7.83
CA PRO A 46 -4.73 5.26 8.66
C PRO A 46 -3.57 5.93 7.92
N PHE A 47 -3.61 7.26 7.80
CA PHE A 47 -2.57 8.02 7.09
C PHE A 47 -1.17 7.77 7.66
N ASP A 48 -1.01 7.80 8.98
CA ASP A 48 0.30 7.68 9.64
C ASP A 48 0.96 6.32 9.31
N GLU A 49 0.20 5.23 9.36
CA GLU A 49 0.71 3.89 9.05
C GLU A 49 1.13 3.75 7.58
N VAL A 50 0.39 4.40 6.67
CA VAL A 50 0.74 4.42 5.24
C VAL A 50 2.05 5.17 5.02
N VAL A 51 2.20 6.34 5.65
CA VAL A 51 3.39 7.17 5.51
C VAL A 51 4.62 6.50 6.14
N GLU A 52 4.45 5.86 7.29
CA GLU A 52 5.48 5.08 7.96
C GLU A 52 5.96 3.91 7.08
N ALA A 53 5.03 3.08 6.59
CA ALA A 53 5.35 1.93 5.74
C ALA A 53 6.01 2.33 4.41
N LEU A 54 5.65 3.49 3.84
CA LEU A 54 6.22 3.97 2.58
C LEU A 54 7.49 4.81 2.73
N GLY A 55 7.79 5.29 3.94
CA GLY A 55 8.95 6.11 4.29
C GLY A 55 8.80 7.57 3.86
N TYR A 56 8.40 8.44 4.78
CA TYR A 56 8.25 9.89 4.56
C TYR A 56 9.53 10.56 4.04
N GLN A 57 9.39 11.46 3.06
CA GLN A 57 10.50 12.25 2.49
C GLN A 57 10.25 13.76 2.52
N GLY A 58 9.04 14.21 2.85
CA GLY A 58 8.67 15.61 2.86
C GLY A 58 7.25 15.85 2.38
N GLU A 59 6.77 17.07 2.55
CA GLU A 59 5.44 17.51 2.12
C GLU A 59 5.49 18.83 1.36
N ARG A 60 4.48 19.07 0.53
CA ARG A 60 4.33 20.29 -0.26
C ARG A 60 2.86 20.69 -0.37
N ARG A 61 2.55 21.94 -0.04
CA ARG A 61 1.21 22.51 -0.25
C ARG A 61 0.93 22.67 -1.75
N ILE A 62 -0.14 22.07 -2.24
CA ILE A 62 -0.62 22.20 -3.62
C ILE A 62 -1.74 23.25 -3.73
N GLY A 63 -2.57 23.37 -2.69
CA GLY A 63 -3.69 24.32 -2.65
C GLY A 63 -4.99 23.70 -3.15
N LEU A 64 -5.94 24.54 -3.58
CA LEU A 64 -7.29 24.12 -3.97
C LEU A 64 -7.26 23.31 -5.28
N ARG A 65 -7.85 22.12 -5.27
CA ARG A 65 -8.00 21.22 -6.41
C ARG A 65 -9.34 20.48 -6.35
N VAL A 66 -9.89 20.18 -7.51
CA VAL A 66 -10.97 19.20 -7.66
C VAL A 66 -10.35 17.81 -7.64
N ILE A 67 -10.78 16.95 -6.74
CA ILE A 67 -10.30 15.56 -6.63
C ILE A 67 -11.45 14.57 -6.82
N ARG A 68 -11.13 13.33 -7.19
CA ARG A 68 -12.14 12.27 -7.30
C ARG A 68 -12.44 11.68 -5.92
N LEU A 69 -13.71 11.46 -5.62
CA LEU A 69 -14.14 10.88 -4.34
C LEU A 69 -13.65 9.44 -4.15
N ASP A 70 -13.45 8.69 -5.23
CA ASP A 70 -12.95 7.31 -5.18
C ASP A 70 -11.44 7.20 -4.95
N SER A 71 -10.70 8.31 -5.06
CA SER A 71 -9.29 8.40 -4.68
C SER A 71 -9.09 8.61 -3.18
N ILE A 72 -10.17 8.91 -2.44
CA ILE A 72 -10.14 9.08 -0.99
C ILE A 72 -10.25 7.69 -0.35
N VAL A 73 -9.16 7.22 0.25
CA VAL A 73 -9.03 5.83 0.76
C VAL A 73 -8.91 5.75 2.27
N GLY A 74 -8.69 6.89 2.93
CA GLY A 74 -8.30 6.92 4.32
C GLY A 74 -8.51 8.26 5.00
N SER A 75 -8.02 8.33 6.23
CA SER A 75 -8.18 9.48 7.11
C SER A 75 -6.93 9.64 7.98
N VAL A 76 -6.62 10.88 8.34
CA VAL A 76 -5.62 11.20 9.37
C VAL A 76 -6.22 10.94 10.75
N ASP A 77 -7.46 11.36 10.98
CA ASP A 77 -8.16 11.04 12.21
C ASP A 77 -8.63 9.58 12.19
N ARG A 78 -8.51 8.89 13.33
CA ARG A 78 -9.02 7.53 13.55
C ARG A 78 -10.54 7.50 13.78
N GLY A 79 -11.23 8.59 13.47
CA GLY A 79 -12.65 8.81 13.71
C GLY A 79 -13.52 7.61 13.32
N HIS A 80 -14.11 6.95 14.33
CA HIS A 80 -14.95 5.76 14.17
C HIS A 80 -16.38 6.06 13.68
N ASP A 81 -16.69 7.33 13.38
CA ASP A 81 -18.03 7.78 12.98
C ASP A 81 -18.38 7.44 11.52
N PHE A 82 -17.39 7.00 10.72
CA PHE A 82 -17.57 6.64 9.33
C PHE A 82 -16.86 5.32 9.01
N ASP A 83 -17.44 4.52 8.12
CA ASP A 83 -16.78 3.33 7.58
C ASP A 83 -15.88 3.67 6.38
N ARG A 84 -15.15 2.69 5.84
CA ARG A 84 -14.27 2.89 4.67
C ARG A 84 -14.93 3.56 3.45
N ARG A 85 -16.25 3.47 3.29
CA ARG A 85 -17.00 4.13 2.21
C ARG A 85 -17.62 5.46 2.64
N PHE A 86 -17.11 6.03 3.73
CA PHE A 86 -17.60 7.26 4.35
C PHE A 86 -19.09 7.21 4.71
N ARG A 87 -19.64 6.03 5.04
CA ARG A 87 -21.04 5.93 5.49
C ARG A 87 -21.09 6.11 7.01
N PRO A 88 -22.06 6.88 7.54
CA PRO A 88 -22.21 7.08 8.98
C PRO A 88 -22.38 5.76 9.74
N THR A 89 -21.55 5.53 10.75
CA THR A 89 -21.60 4.32 11.60
C THR A 89 -22.47 4.55 12.84
N SER A 90 -22.54 5.79 13.33
CA SER A 90 -23.25 6.20 14.55
C SER A 90 -24.37 7.21 14.24
N GLY A 91 -25.35 7.32 15.15
CA GLY A 91 -26.39 8.36 15.06
C GLY A 91 -25.90 9.75 15.46
N ARG A 92 -24.73 9.83 16.11
CA ARG A 92 -24.16 11.09 16.64
C ARG A 92 -23.89 12.12 15.56
N VAL A 93 -23.51 11.66 14.36
CA VAL A 93 -23.22 12.53 13.21
C VAL A 93 -24.46 13.02 12.46
N ARG A 94 -25.66 12.52 12.80
CA ARG A 94 -26.90 12.76 12.05
C ARG A 94 -27.21 14.23 11.86
N GLU A 95 -27.23 15.01 12.94
CA GLU A 95 -27.66 16.41 12.89
C GLU A 95 -26.75 17.25 11.97
N ARG A 96 -25.43 17.11 12.12
CA ARG A 96 -24.46 17.80 11.27
C ARG A 96 -24.53 17.32 9.82
N TRP A 97 -24.73 16.02 9.62
CA TRP A 97 -24.84 15.42 8.29
C TRP A 97 -26.08 15.93 7.54
N GLU A 98 -27.26 15.91 8.17
CA GLU A 98 -28.51 16.37 7.58
C GLU A 98 -28.47 17.87 7.27
N ARG A 99 -27.85 18.67 8.14
CA ARG A 99 -27.66 20.11 7.91
C ARG A 99 -26.83 20.38 6.64
N LEU A 100 -25.74 19.63 6.45
CA LEU A 100 -24.88 19.75 5.27
C LEU A 100 -25.57 19.22 4.00
N ALA A 101 -26.28 18.10 4.09
CA ALA A 101 -27.06 17.56 2.97
C ALA A 101 -28.16 18.54 2.54
N LEU A 102 -28.82 19.18 3.50
CA LEU A 102 -29.85 20.18 3.26
C LEU A 102 -29.27 21.42 2.55
N ALA A 103 -28.12 21.93 3.01
CA ALA A 103 -27.43 23.04 2.35
C ALA A 103 -27.06 22.70 0.90
N ALA A 104 -26.45 21.53 0.67
CA ALA A 104 -26.09 21.07 -0.66
C ALA A 104 -27.32 20.95 -1.59
N ARG A 105 -28.46 20.46 -1.08
CA ARG A 105 -29.73 20.37 -1.83
C ARG A 105 -30.34 21.72 -2.17
N ARG A 106 -30.05 22.76 -1.39
CA ARG A 106 -30.46 24.14 -1.71
C ARG A 106 -29.53 24.81 -2.74
N GLY A 107 -28.55 24.09 -3.27
CA GLY A 107 -27.57 24.63 -4.21
C GLY A 107 -26.45 25.43 -3.55
N GLU A 108 -26.32 25.36 -2.22
CA GLU A 108 -25.20 25.97 -1.52
C GLU A 108 -23.92 25.17 -1.79
N ALA A 109 -22.83 25.86 -2.11
CA ALA A 109 -21.53 25.22 -2.28
C ALA A 109 -21.05 24.66 -0.94
N LEU A 110 -20.71 23.37 -0.91
CA LEU A 110 -20.05 22.77 0.25
C LEU A 110 -18.63 23.32 0.35
N PRO A 111 -18.18 23.79 1.54
CA PRO A 111 -16.82 24.26 1.69
C PRO A 111 -15.79 23.18 1.31
N PRO A 112 -14.63 23.53 0.72
CA PRO A 112 -13.60 22.55 0.35
C PRO A 112 -13.11 21.73 1.54
N ILE A 113 -12.87 20.45 1.32
CA ILE A 113 -12.28 19.56 2.34
C ILE A 113 -10.77 19.77 2.46
N GLU A 114 -10.14 19.22 3.48
CA GLU A 114 -8.68 19.23 3.63
C GLU A 114 -8.14 17.81 3.55
N VAL A 115 -7.12 17.59 2.72
CA VAL A 115 -6.57 16.25 2.47
C VAL A 115 -5.05 16.25 2.35
N TYR A 116 -4.45 15.16 2.80
CA TYR A 116 -3.14 14.74 2.33
C TYR A 116 -3.26 13.88 1.08
N ARG A 117 -2.31 14.03 0.16
CA ARG A 117 -2.17 13.19 -1.04
C ARG A 117 -0.86 12.42 -1.00
N VAL A 118 -0.92 11.09 -1.06
CA VAL A 118 0.23 10.18 -1.21
C VAL A 118 0.10 9.47 -2.55
N GLY A 119 0.82 9.93 -3.57
CA GLY A 119 0.62 9.51 -4.96
C GLY A 119 -0.82 9.76 -5.43
N GLU A 120 -1.56 8.71 -5.76
CA GLU A 120 -2.97 8.80 -6.18
C GLU A 120 -3.96 8.66 -5.01
N LEU A 121 -3.47 8.41 -3.80
CA LEU A 121 -4.29 8.16 -2.61
C LEU A 121 -4.51 9.46 -1.84
N HIS A 122 -5.76 9.73 -1.45
CA HIS A 122 -6.13 10.88 -0.63
C HIS A 122 -6.59 10.44 0.77
N PHE A 123 -6.17 11.20 1.77
CA PHE A 123 -6.46 10.98 3.18
C PHE A 123 -7.11 12.23 3.76
N ILE A 124 -8.31 12.10 4.32
CA ILE A 124 -9.04 13.23 4.89
C ILE A 124 -8.35 13.71 6.16
N ILE A 125 -7.99 15.00 6.19
CA ILE A 125 -7.62 15.73 7.41
C ILE A 125 -8.91 16.25 8.06
N ASP A 126 -9.74 16.95 7.28
CA ASP A 126 -11.06 17.43 7.70
C ASP A 126 -12.08 17.34 6.55
N GLY A 127 -13.34 17.10 6.90
CA GLY A 127 -14.46 17.11 5.96
C GLY A 127 -15.16 15.77 5.71
N HIS A 128 -15.04 14.77 6.60
CA HIS A 128 -15.70 13.46 6.44
C HIS A 128 -17.21 13.55 6.18
N HIS A 129 -17.90 14.46 6.86
CA HIS A 129 -19.34 14.67 6.66
C HIS A 129 -19.64 15.16 5.24
N ARG A 130 -18.81 16.05 4.68
CA ARG A 130 -18.97 16.60 3.33
C ARG A 130 -18.71 15.54 2.27
N VAL A 131 -17.67 14.72 2.45
CA VAL A 131 -17.40 13.54 1.60
C VAL A 131 -18.57 12.55 1.65
N SER A 132 -19.07 12.26 2.85
CA SER A 132 -20.23 11.38 3.05
C SER A 132 -21.49 11.88 2.33
N VAL A 133 -21.80 13.17 2.46
CA VAL A 133 -22.93 13.81 1.77
C VAL A 133 -22.73 13.78 0.25
N ALA A 134 -21.56 14.16 -0.25
CA ALA A 134 -21.25 14.15 -1.68
C ALA A 134 -21.44 12.75 -2.30
N LEU A 135 -20.96 11.71 -1.61
CA LEU A 135 -21.16 10.31 -2.01
C LEU A 135 -22.64 9.89 -1.98
N ALA A 136 -23.39 10.31 -0.96
CA ALA A 136 -24.82 10.00 -0.85
C ALA A 136 -25.66 10.66 -1.96
N MET A 137 -25.28 11.88 -2.37
CA MET A 137 -25.85 12.61 -3.50
C MET A 137 -25.41 12.06 -4.86
N GLY A 138 -24.38 11.22 -4.87
CA GLY A 138 -23.86 10.57 -6.08
C GLY A 138 -22.94 11.43 -6.93
N LEU A 139 -22.29 12.41 -6.31
CA LEU A 139 -21.20 13.15 -6.93
C LEU A 139 -19.98 12.22 -7.13
N SER A 140 -19.15 12.54 -8.11
CA SER A 140 -17.90 11.83 -8.39
C SER A 140 -16.66 12.60 -7.92
N THR A 141 -16.78 13.90 -7.68
CA THR A 141 -15.68 14.80 -7.33
C THR A 141 -16.03 15.73 -6.18
N VAL A 142 -15.01 16.31 -5.54
CA VAL A 142 -15.15 17.29 -4.47
C VAL A 142 -13.97 18.29 -4.51
N ASP A 143 -14.22 19.53 -4.10
CA ASP A 143 -13.16 20.52 -3.92
C ASP A 143 -12.38 20.24 -2.63
N ALA A 144 -11.05 20.26 -2.75
CA ALA A 144 -10.15 19.95 -1.64
C ALA A 144 -8.92 20.88 -1.64
N TYR A 145 -8.50 21.30 -0.46
CA TYR A 145 -7.17 21.81 -0.22
C TYR A 145 -6.20 20.65 -0.05
N VAL A 146 -5.28 20.51 -1.00
CA VAL A 146 -4.37 19.36 -1.07
C VAL A 146 -2.98 19.73 -0.54
N THR A 147 -2.47 18.91 0.36
CA THR A 147 -1.04 18.86 0.71
C THR A 147 -0.47 17.53 0.22
N GLU A 148 0.50 17.59 -0.69
CA GLU A 148 1.18 16.40 -1.21
C GLU A 148 2.24 15.91 -0.23
N VAL A 149 2.28 14.61 0.03
CA VAL A 149 3.25 13.93 0.87
C VAL A 149 4.07 12.99 -0.01
N ARG A 150 5.39 13.18 -0.01
CA ARG A 150 6.34 12.40 -0.79
C ARG A 150 6.88 11.26 0.06
N THR A 151 6.96 10.08 -0.53
CA THR A 151 7.42 8.85 0.13
C THR A 151 8.50 8.13 -0.67
N LYS A 152 9.35 7.34 0.00
CA LYS A 152 10.44 6.57 -0.61
C LYS A 152 9.91 5.46 -1.52
N LEU A 153 8.83 4.80 -1.11
CA LEU A 153 8.13 3.79 -1.90
C LEU A 153 6.89 4.37 -2.59
N THR A 154 6.53 3.76 -3.73
CA THR A 154 5.26 4.06 -4.40
C THR A 154 4.07 3.52 -3.59
N PRO A 155 2.99 4.32 -3.43
CA PRO A 155 1.76 3.88 -2.78
C PRO A 155 0.93 2.90 -3.61
N SER A 156 1.29 2.65 -4.89
CA SER A 156 0.58 1.72 -5.76
C SER A 156 0.46 0.33 -5.14
N GLY A 157 -0.73 -0.25 -5.21
CA GLY A 157 -1.03 -1.59 -4.68
C GLY A 157 -1.54 -1.60 -3.24
N ILE A 158 -1.58 -0.48 -2.53
CA ILE A 158 -2.19 -0.40 -1.20
C ILE A 158 -3.71 -0.34 -1.35
N ARG A 159 -4.40 -1.39 -0.89
CA ARG A 159 -5.86 -1.46 -0.86
C ARG A 159 -6.38 -1.56 0.56
N TYR A 160 -5.75 -2.36 1.41
CA TYR A 160 -6.10 -2.57 2.82
C TYR A 160 -4.86 -2.54 3.69
N ARG A 161 -5.05 -2.56 5.02
CA ARG A 161 -3.98 -2.41 6.00
C ARG A 161 -2.90 -3.50 5.88
N GLY A 162 -3.30 -4.74 5.59
CA GLY A 162 -2.37 -5.84 5.33
C GLY A 162 -1.34 -5.58 4.21
N ASP A 163 -1.65 -4.77 3.20
CA ASP A 163 -0.69 -4.43 2.14
C ASP A 163 0.49 -3.57 2.64
N LEU A 164 0.32 -2.89 3.78
CA LEU A 164 1.35 -2.06 4.40
C LEU A 164 2.51 -2.89 4.94
N ILE A 165 2.26 -4.13 5.37
CA ILE A 165 3.29 -5.02 5.90
C ILE A 165 4.33 -5.30 4.80
N VAL A 166 3.88 -5.67 3.60
CA VAL A 166 4.78 -5.92 2.45
C VAL A 166 5.59 -4.65 2.11
N LYS A 167 4.95 -3.47 2.14
CA LYS A 167 5.62 -2.19 1.85
C LYS A 167 6.67 -1.86 2.90
N ASP A 168 6.36 -2.04 4.17
CA ASP A 168 7.27 -1.75 5.27
C ASP A 168 8.51 -2.65 5.23
N TYR A 169 8.34 -3.96 5.07
CA TYR A 169 9.46 -4.89 4.91
C TYR A 169 10.31 -4.55 3.68
N ARG A 170 9.69 -4.19 2.55
CA ARG A 170 10.42 -3.74 1.36
C ARG A 170 11.17 -2.44 1.59
N ARG A 171 10.61 -1.49 2.35
CA ARG A 171 11.27 -0.23 2.71
C ARG A 171 12.50 -0.51 3.56
N LEU A 172 12.35 -1.30 4.62
CA LEU A 172 13.44 -1.71 5.50
C LEU A 172 14.57 -2.41 4.73
N PHE A 173 14.23 -3.30 3.80
CA PHE A 173 15.21 -3.90 2.89
C PHE A 173 15.96 -2.84 2.07
N LEU A 174 15.26 -1.87 1.47
CA LEU A 174 15.89 -0.80 0.68
C LEU A 174 16.62 0.26 1.52
N ASP A 175 16.45 0.29 2.84
CA ASP A 175 17.28 1.08 3.77
C ASP A 175 18.62 0.37 4.07
N ARG A 176 18.61 -0.97 4.05
CA ARG A 176 19.80 -1.82 4.24
C ARG A 176 20.58 -2.03 2.95
N VAL A 177 19.87 -2.26 1.85
CA VAL A 177 20.39 -2.58 0.52
C VAL A 177 19.85 -1.55 -0.48
N PRO A 178 20.51 -0.38 -0.64
CA PRO A 178 19.96 0.77 -1.36
C PRO A 178 20.04 0.60 -2.89
N LEU A 179 19.29 -0.37 -3.43
CA LEU A 179 19.16 -0.60 -4.87
C LEU A 179 18.40 0.55 -5.55
N THR A 180 18.76 0.83 -6.79
CA THR A 180 18.13 1.85 -7.63
C THR A 180 17.76 1.30 -9.01
N GLY A 181 17.00 2.06 -9.80
CA GLY A 181 16.65 1.73 -11.18
C GLY A 181 16.07 0.32 -11.35
N GLN A 182 16.59 -0.40 -12.36
CA GLN A 182 16.16 -1.75 -12.70
C GLN A 182 16.42 -2.76 -11.57
N ALA A 183 17.54 -2.61 -10.86
CA ALA A 183 17.88 -3.49 -9.74
C ALA A 183 16.83 -3.45 -8.64
N ARG A 184 16.36 -2.25 -8.28
CA ARG A 184 15.26 -2.09 -7.33
C ARG A 184 13.94 -2.67 -7.84
N ALA A 185 13.68 -2.55 -9.14
CA ALA A 185 12.44 -2.99 -9.76
C ALA A 185 12.35 -4.53 -9.84
N SER A 186 13.46 -5.23 -10.10
CA SER A 186 13.49 -6.69 -10.24
C SER A 186 13.35 -7.43 -8.91
N ILE A 187 13.69 -6.82 -7.77
CA ILE A 187 13.53 -7.46 -6.45
C ILE A 187 12.07 -7.36 -5.99
N VAL A 188 11.28 -8.34 -6.38
CA VAL A 188 9.87 -8.52 -5.98
C VAL A 188 9.74 -9.82 -5.19
N LEU A 189 9.26 -9.75 -3.96
CA LEU A 189 9.01 -10.90 -3.10
C LEU A 189 7.56 -10.85 -2.62
N SER A 190 6.88 -12.00 -2.64
CA SER A 190 5.48 -12.11 -2.24
C SER A 190 5.32 -12.18 -0.72
N ASP A 191 6.22 -12.88 -0.04
CA ASP A 191 6.27 -12.96 1.41
C ASP A 191 7.05 -11.74 1.98
N PRO A 192 6.45 -10.92 2.86
CA PRO A 192 7.13 -9.80 3.51
C PRO A 192 8.43 -10.20 4.20
N TRP A 193 8.45 -11.34 4.91
CA TRP A 193 9.60 -11.77 5.70
C TRP A 193 10.82 -12.07 4.83
N HIS A 194 10.61 -12.47 3.57
CA HIS A 194 11.69 -12.73 2.63
C HIS A 194 12.54 -11.48 2.33
N TYR A 195 11.98 -10.27 2.42
CA TYR A 195 12.78 -9.05 2.30
C TYR A 195 13.79 -8.89 3.45
N ALA A 196 13.42 -9.28 4.66
CA ALA A 196 14.33 -9.23 5.81
C ALA A 196 15.47 -10.25 5.64
N MET A 197 15.14 -11.49 5.26
CA MET A 197 16.13 -12.54 4.99
C MET A 197 17.06 -12.18 3.84
N LEU A 198 16.54 -11.60 2.75
CA LEU A 198 17.36 -11.16 1.64
C LEU A 198 18.34 -10.05 2.08
N GLY A 199 17.91 -9.11 2.91
CA GLY A 199 18.79 -8.08 3.48
C GLY A 199 19.97 -8.67 4.24
N GLU A 200 19.73 -9.67 5.08
CA GLU A 200 20.79 -10.39 5.81
C GLU A 200 21.73 -11.14 4.86
N HIS A 201 21.20 -11.80 3.83
CA HIS A 201 22.02 -12.47 2.82
C HIS A 201 22.95 -11.50 2.08
N VAL A 202 22.45 -10.33 1.68
CA VAL A 202 23.26 -9.34 0.96
C VAL A 202 24.33 -8.75 1.86
N GLU A 203 24.02 -8.47 3.12
CA GLU A 203 25.01 -7.98 4.10
C GLU A 203 26.11 -9.02 4.37
N ALA A 204 25.74 -10.30 4.53
CA ALA A 204 26.70 -11.39 4.68
C ALA A 204 27.56 -11.59 3.43
N TRP A 205 26.97 -11.44 2.24
CA TRP A 205 27.71 -11.46 0.98
C TRP A 205 28.70 -10.30 0.89
N GLY A 206 28.27 -9.09 1.22
CA GLY A 206 29.12 -7.88 1.22
C GLY A 206 30.27 -8.00 2.20
N PHE A 207 30.03 -8.56 3.38
CA PHE A 207 31.09 -8.83 4.36
C PHE A 207 32.15 -9.77 3.80
N ARG A 208 31.76 -10.87 3.15
CA ARG A 208 32.73 -11.79 2.50
C ARG A 208 33.53 -11.09 1.40
N LEU A 209 32.86 -10.30 0.57
CA LEU A 209 33.54 -9.52 -0.47
C LEU A 209 34.59 -8.57 0.12
N MET A 210 34.25 -7.85 1.19
CA MET A 210 35.21 -6.96 1.88
C MET A 210 36.41 -7.73 2.43
N GLN A 211 36.21 -8.94 2.96
CA GLN A 211 37.29 -9.79 3.46
C GLN A 211 38.21 -10.28 2.34
N ASP A 212 37.64 -10.67 1.20
CA ASP A 212 38.39 -11.14 0.03
C ASP A 212 39.22 -10.01 -0.61
N GLU A 213 38.69 -8.79 -0.64
CA GLU A 213 39.36 -7.62 -1.23
C GLU A 213 40.23 -6.83 -0.24
N GLY A 214 40.09 -7.10 1.07
CA GLY A 214 40.80 -6.36 2.13
C GLY A 214 40.42 -4.89 2.21
N THR A 215 39.21 -4.52 1.78
CA THR A 215 38.74 -3.13 1.73
C THR A 215 37.33 -2.98 2.30
N PHE A 216 37.06 -1.85 2.94
CA PHE A 216 35.72 -1.52 3.41
C PHE A 216 34.89 -0.92 2.27
N LEU A 217 33.68 -1.46 2.08
CA LEU A 217 32.73 -0.97 1.08
C LEU A 217 31.50 -0.38 1.78
N ASP A 218 30.93 0.68 1.20
CA ASP A 218 29.66 1.22 1.67
C ASP A 218 28.47 0.37 1.20
N ARG A 219 27.29 0.62 1.78
CA ARG A 219 26.06 -0.13 1.46
C ARG A 219 25.66 -0.01 -0.01
N ALA A 220 25.90 1.13 -0.64
CA ALA A 220 25.54 1.37 -2.03
C ALA A 220 26.41 0.53 -2.98
N THR A 221 27.71 0.48 -2.69
CA THR A 221 28.68 -0.33 -3.43
C THR A 221 28.40 -1.82 -3.25
N VAL A 222 28.16 -2.27 -2.02
CA VAL A 222 27.77 -3.66 -1.75
C VAL A 222 26.48 -4.02 -2.49
N ALA A 223 25.45 -3.19 -2.43
CA ALA A 223 24.18 -3.45 -3.10
C ALA A 223 24.33 -3.54 -4.63
N SER A 224 25.09 -2.61 -5.23
CA SER A 224 25.34 -2.59 -6.67
C SER A 224 26.13 -3.81 -7.12
N ARG A 225 27.19 -4.18 -6.39
CA ARG A 225 28.03 -5.33 -6.73
C ARG A 225 27.31 -6.64 -6.49
N TRP A 226 26.57 -6.78 -5.39
CA TRP A 226 25.73 -7.96 -5.16
C TRP A 226 24.77 -8.19 -6.33
N TYR A 227 24.12 -7.12 -6.80
CA TYR A 227 23.18 -7.22 -7.90
C TYR A 227 23.85 -7.67 -9.20
N ALA A 228 24.99 -7.06 -9.55
CA ALA A 228 25.69 -7.31 -10.80
C ALA A 228 26.50 -8.62 -10.80
N ASP A 229 27.18 -8.92 -9.69
CA ASP A 229 28.19 -9.97 -9.60
C ASP A 229 27.59 -11.30 -9.11
N GLU A 230 26.46 -11.29 -8.38
CA GLU A 230 25.81 -12.51 -7.86
C GLU A 230 24.36 -12.64 -8.35
N TYR A 231 23.48 -11.68 -8.06
CA TYR A 231 22.04 -11.85 -8.31
C TYR A 231 21.72 -12.04 -9.80
N GLN A 232 22.19 -11.15 -10.67
CA GLN A 232 21.91 -11.23 -12.11
C GLN A 232 22.44 -12.52 -12.75
N PRO A 233 23.72 -12.92 -12.57
CA PRO A 233 24.23 -14.17 -13.10
C PRO A 233 23.45 -15.40 -12.61
N VAL A 234 23.10 -15.45 -11.32
CA VAL A 234 22.35 -16.56 -10.75
C VAL A 234 20.95 -16.64 -11.33
N VAL A 235 20.23 -15.51 -11.38
CA VAL A 235 18.88 -15.48 -11.99
C VAL A 235 18.92 -15.92 -13.44
N GLU A 236 19.93 -15.50 -14.21
CA GLU A 236 20.09 -15.92 -15.60
C GLU A 236 20.32 -17.42 -15.73
N MET A 237 21.19 -18.02 -14.90
CA MET A 237 21.35 -19.47 -14.85
C MET A 237 20.04 -20.19 -14.49
N LEU A 238 19.27 -19.65 -13.53
CA LEU A 238 17.98 -20.23 -13.14
C LEU A 238 16.94 -20.15 -14.25
N ARG A 239 16.91 -19.06 -15.04
CA ARG A 239 16.06 -18.95 -16.23
C ARG A 239 16.44 -19.98 -17.28
N GLN A 240 17.72 -20.09 -17.60
CA GLN A 240 18.23 -21.05 -18.59
C GLN A 240 17.98 -22.50 -18.18
N ALA A 241 17.98 -22.77 -16.87
CA ALA A 241 17.72 -24.09 -16.33
C ALA A 241 16.22 -24.41 -16.10
N ASP A 242 15.30 -23.49 -16.41
CA ASP A 242 13.86 -23.57 -16.12
C ASP A 242 13.56 -23.88 -14.64
N LEU A 243 14.31 -23.20 -13.74
CA LEU A 243 14.24 -23.37 -12.29
C LEU A 243 13.51 -22.23 -11.56
N VAL A 244 13.08 -21.19 -12.28
CA VAL A 244 12.26 -20.12 -11.69
C VAL A 244 10.84 -20.64 -11.35
N GLY A 245 10.23 -21.36 -12.30
CA GLY A 245 8.87 -21.88 -12.15
C GLY A 245 7.83 -20.77 -11.94
N ASP A 246 6.87 -21.00 -11.04
CA ASP A 246 5.78 -20.06 -10.75
C ASP A 246 6.15 -18.95 -9.75
N ARG A 247 7.43 -18.83 -9.38
CA ARG A 247 7.93 -17.87 -8.38
C ARG A 247 8.47 -16.60 -9.04
N THR A 248 8.67 -15.55 -8.25
CA THR A 248 9.49 -14.43 -8.73
C THR A 248 10.95 -14.83 -8.84
N GLU A 249 11.72 -14.11 -9.65
CA GLU A 249 13.16 -14.33 -9.79
C GLU A 249 13.91 -14.14 -8.47
N ALA A 250 13.47 -13.19 -7.64
CA ALA A 250 14.05 -13.00 -6.32
C ALA A 250 13.74 -14.16 -5.36
N GLU A 251 12.55 -14.75 -5.43
CA GLU A 251 12.19 -15.95 -4.67
C GLU A 251 12.98 -17.18 -5.14
N ALA A 252 13.16 -17.34 -6.46
CA ALA A 252 13.97 -18.41 -7.03
C ALA A 252 15.45 -18.28 -6.64
N TYR A 253 16.00 -17.07 -6.72
CA TYR A 253 17.34 -16.74 -6.22
C TYR A 253 17.48 -17.10 -4.73
N MET A 254 16.52 -16.69 -3.89
CA MET A 254 16.57 -16.97 -2.46
C MET A 254 16.49 -18.46 -2.14
N TRP A 255 15.65 -19.21 -2.86
CA TRP A 255 15.58 -20.65 -2.73
C TRP A 255 16.96 -21.28 -2.95
N VAL A 256 17.65 -20.92 -4.04
CA VAL A 256 18.97 -21.49 -4.31
C VAL A 256 20.05 -20.95 -3.38
N ALA A 257 20.03 -19.67 -3.04
CA ALA A 257 20.98 -19.09 -2.08
C ALA A 257 20.89 -19.79 -0.71
N GLY A 258 19.68 -20.15 -0.26
CA GLY A 258 19.48 -20.95 0.95
C GLY A 258 19.95 -22.40 0.78
N GLU A 259 19.67 -23.00 -0.37
CA GLU A 259 20.09 -24.37 -0.67
C GLU A 259 21.62 -24.50 -0.83
N ARG A 260 22.31 -23.44 -1.24
CA ARG A 260 23.77 -23.33 -1.25
C ARG A 260 24.38 -23.61 0.12
N TYR A 261 23.76 -23.11 1.19
CA TYR A 261 24.18 -23.42 2.57
C TYR A 261 23.88 -24.87 2.96
N ARG A 262 22.74 -25.41 2.51
CA ARG A 262 22.27 -26.75 2.88
C ARG A 262 23.06 -27.87 2.17
N LEU A 263 23.32 -27.71 0.87
CA LEU A 263 23.92 -28.73 0.02
C LEU A 263 25.43 -28.61 -0.11
N ILE A 264 25.93 -27.38 -0.28
CA ILE A 264 27.22 -27.20 -0.92
C ILE A 264 28.30 -26.74 0.07
N ARG A 265 27.93 -26.07 1.18
CA ARG A 265 28.89 -25.49 2.15
C ARG A 265 30.00 -24.63 1.50
N THR A 266 29.81 -24.17 0.27
CA THR A 266 30.73 -23.29 -0.46
C THR A 266 29.99 -22.03 -0.94
N HIS A 267 30.74 -21.03 -1.43
CA HIS A 267 30.19 -19.79 -1.98
C HIS A 267 30.40 -19.63 -3.49
N ARG A 268 30.86 -20.69 -4.18
CA ARG A 268 31.07 -20.67 -5.63
C ARG A 268 29.80 -21.11 -6.37
N TRP A 269 29.61 -20.57 -7.56
CA TRP A 269 28.57 -20.97 -8.51
C TRP A 269 29.24 -21.59 -9.73
N ASP A 270 29.03 -22.88 -9.96
CA ASP A 270 29.53 -23.66 -11.09
C ASP A 270 28.47 -24.67 -11.56
N ASP A 271 28.74 -25.37 -12.66
CA ASP A 271 27.81 -26.32 -13.27
C ASP A 271 27.46 -27.48 -12.31
N ASP A 272 28.42 -27.90 -11.49
CA ASP A 272 28.25 -28.95 -10.49
C ASP A 272 27.19 -28.56 -9.42
N VAL A 273 27.17 -27.28 -9.03
CA VAL A 273 26.16 -26.73 -8.11
C VAL A 273 24.76 -26.78 -8.72
N ILE A 274 24.60 -26.44 -10.00
CA ILE A 274 23.30 -26.47 -10.69
C ILE A 274 22.77 -27.90 -10.83
N GLU A 275 23.65 -28.87 -11.09
CA GLU A 275 23.27 -30.28 -11.21
C GLU A 275 22.85 -30.88 -9.85
N ALA A 276 23.53 -30.52 -8.77
CA ALA A 276 23.15 -30.92 -7.41
C ALA A 276 21.74 -30.42 -7.00
N LEU A 277 21.35 -29.20 -7.41
CA LEU A 277 20.02 -28.65 -7.14
C LEU A 277 18.92 -29.37 -7.93
N ARG A 278 19.20 -29.74 -9.19
CA ARG A 278 18.25 -30.50 -10.02
C ARG A 278 17.92 -31.87 -9.41
N SER A 279 18.91 -32.55 -8.84
CA SER A 279 18.72 -33.87 -8.22
C SER A 279 17.86 -33.83 -6.95
N HIS A 280 17.85 -32.72 -6.21
CA HIS A 280 17.06 -32.54 -4.98
C HIS A 280 15.59 -32.16 -5.21
N ARG A 281 15.17 -32.00 -6.47
CA ARG A 281 13.77 -31.73 -6.86
C ARG A 281 12.90 -33.01 -6.92
N ARG A 282 13.50 -34.20 -6.77
CA ARG A 282 12.77 -35.48 -6.74
C ARG A 282 12.34 -35.87 -5.34
#